data_AF-A0A8T4TE98-F1
#
_entry.id   AF-A0A8T4TE98-F1
#
_cell.length_a   1.000
_cell.length_b   1.000
_cell.length_c   1.000
_cell.angle_alpha   90.00
_cell.angle_beta   90.00
_cell.angle_gamma   90.00
#
_symmetry.space_group_name_H-M   'P 1'
#
loop_
_entity.id
_entity.type
_entity.pdbx_description
1 polymer ?
#
loop_
_entity_poly.entity_id
_entity_poly.type
_entity_poly.pdbx_seq_one_letter_code
_entity_poly.pdbx_strand_id
1 'polypeptide(L)'
;MYKREKIKVRVLNQSLHRANIAKNDEFYTQLTDIEKELRHYKEHLKNKVIFLNCDDPEESNFWKYFALNFKFLGLKKLIATHFETEKPSYKLEKSNGDTIKTRLKQNGDFRSP
;
A
#
# COMPACT_ATOMS: atom_id res chain seq x y z
N MET A 1 46.61 6.25 -45.48
CA MET A 1 45.19 5.89 -45.70
C MET A 1 44.85 4.77 -44.73
N TYR A 2 44.25 5.07 -43.57
CA TYR A 2 43.69 4.07 -42.65
C TYR A 2 42.45 4.67 -41.98
N LYS A 3 41.29 4.05 -42.22
CA LYS A 3 39.95 4.51 -41.82
C LYS A 3 39.63 3.83 -40.48
N ARG A 4 39.43 4.60 -39.39
CA ARG A 4 38.97 4.05 -38.11
C ARG A 4 37.45 4.03 -38.08
N GLU A 5 36.85 2.84 -37.98
CA GLU A 5 35.42 2.66 -37.72
C GLU A 5 35.08 3.00 -36.26
N LYS A 6 34.02 3.78 -36.04
CA LYS A 6 33.48 4.09 -34.70
C LYS A 6 32.52 2.99 -34.28
N ILE A 7 32.89 2.22 -33.26
CA ILE A 7 31.99 1.27 -32.59
C ILE A 7 30.97 2.06 -31.76
N LYS A 8 29.69 1.98 -32.14
CA LYS A 8 28.57 2.60 -31.43
C LYS A 8 28.12 1.67 -30.30
N VAL A 9 28.66 1.86 -29.10
CA VAL A 9 28.22 1.13 -27.91
C VAL A 9 26.80 1.57 -27.57
N ARG A 10 25.82 0.69 -27.82
CA ARG A 10 24.45 0.86 -27.30
C ARG A 10 24.49 0.61 -25.80
N VAL A 11 24.47 1.67 -25.01
CA VAL A 11 24.27 1.57 -23.57
C VAL A 11 22.82 1.14 -23.31
N LEU A 12 22.66 -0.06 -22.75
CA LEU A 12 21.41 -0.63 -22.27
C LEU A 12 20.90 0.14 -21.04
N ASN A 13 20.28 1.30 -21.27
CA ASN A 13 19.62 2.09 -20.21
C ASN A 13 18.31 1.47 -19.67
N GLN A 14 17.96 0.24 -20.07
CA GLN A 14 16.77 -0.44 -19.57
C GLN A 14 16.97 -1.07 -18.20
N SER A 15 18.17 -1.57 -17.87
CA SER A 15 18.42 -2.19 -16.54
C SER A 15 18.45 -1.15 -15.42
N LEU A 16 19.03 0.03 -15.69
CA LEU A 16 19.12 1.14 -14.74
C LEU A 16 17.73 1.73 -14.43
N HIS A 17 16.84 1.79 -15.43
CA HIS A 17 15.46 2.26 -15.20
C HIS A 17 14.64 1.23 -14.39
N ARG A 18 14.79 -0.07 -14.68
CA ARG A 18 14.15 -1.16 -13.90
C ARG A 18 14.66 -1.20 -12.46
N ALA A 19 15.95 -0.99 -12.23
CA ALA A 19 16.52 -0.92 -10.89
C ALA A 19 16.02 0.32 -10.12
N ASN A 20 15.78 1.45 -10.79
CA ASN A 20 15.25 2.67 -10.16
C ASN A 20 13.76 2.55 -9.83
N ILE A 21 12.96 1.94 -10.72
CA ILE A 21 11.56 1.58 -10.44
C ILE A 21 11.49 0.58 -9.28
N ALA A 22 12.33 -0.45 -9.29
CA ALA A 22 12.42 -1.42 -8.19
C ALA A 22 12.84 -0.77 -6.86
N LYS A 23 13.68 0.27 -6.89
CA LYS A 23 14.08 1.04 -5.70
C LYS A 23 12.94 1.88 -5.12
N ASN A 24 12.07 2.42 -5.96
CA ASN A 24 10.86 3.14 -5.52
C ASN A 24 9.79 2.15 -5.00
N ASP A 25 9.71 0.94 -5.57
CA ASP A 25 8.87 -0.15 -5.07
C ASP A 25 9.41 -0.81 -3.79
N GLU A 26 10.70 -0.66 -3.49
CA GLU A 26 11.38 -1.24 -2.31
C GLU A 26 10.84 -0.69 -0.98
N PHE A 27 10.16 0.47 -1.02
CA PHE A 27 9.51 1.07 0.14
C PHE A 27 8.06 0.60 0.33
N TYR A 28 7.46 -0.06 -0.66
CA TYR A 28 6.09 -0.54 -0.57
C TYR A 28 6.04 -2.04 -0.31
N THR A 29 5.21 -2.44 0.65
CA THR A 29 4.97 -3.87 0.91
C THR A 29 4.23 -4.49 -0.27
N GLN A 30 4.82 -5.54 -0.85
CA GLN A 30 4.19 -6.28 -1.93
C GLN A 30 3.01 -7.08 -1.43
N LEU A 31 1.95 -7.18 -2.23
CA LEU A 31 0.75 -7.95 -1.88
C LEU A 31 1.10 -9.41 -1.54
N THR A 32 2.08 -9.99 -2.25
CA THR A 32 2.56 -11.36 -2.04
C THR A 32 3.19 -11.55 -0.66
N ASP A 33 3.88 -10.54 -0.14
CA ASP A 33 4.56 -10.63 1.15
C ASP A 33 3.54 -10.50 2.29
N ILE A 34 2.55 -9.62 2.12
CA ILE A 34 1.39 -9.49 3.01
C ILE A 34 0.67 -10.84 3.13
N GLU A 35 0.39 -11.50 2.00
CA GLU A 35 -0.31 -12.77 1.98
C GLU A 35 0.48 -13.89 2.67
N LYS A 36 1.77 -14.00 2.37
CA LYS A 36 2.67 -15.00 2.97
C LYS A 36 2.76 -14.86 4.48
N GLU A 37 2.76 -13.63 5.00
CA GLU A 37 2.81 -13.37 6.44
C GLU A 37 1.44 -13.62 7.09
N LEU A 38 0.37 -13.02 6.56
CA LEU A 38 -0.95 -13.03 7.20
C LEU A 38 -1.62 -14.39 7.20
N ARG A 39 -1.23 -15.32 6.32
CA ARG A 39 -1.73 -16.71 6.37
C ARG A 39 -1.50 -17.37 7.74
N HIS A 40 -0.44 -16.98 8.46
CA HIS A 40 -0.10 -17.53 9.77
C HIS A 40 -0.99 -16.95 10.90
N TYR A 41 -1.64 -15.81 10.67
CA TYR A 41 -2.43 -15.11 11.68
C TYR A 41 -3.94 -15.16 11.41
N LYS A 42 -4.39 -15.86 10.37
CA LYS A 42 -5.79 -15.88 9.94
C LYS A 42 -6.78 -16.09 11.09
N GLU A 43 -6.53 -17.06 11.97
CA GLU A 43 -7.42 -17.35 13.09
C GLU A 43 -7.46 -16.23 14.15
N HIS A 44 -6.33 -15.56 14.36
CA HIS A 44 -6.19 -14.45 15.30
C HIS A 44 -6.93 -13.18 14.84
N LEU A 45 -7.12 -13.03 13.52
CA LEU A 45 -7.80 -11.89 12.91
C LEU A 45 -9.32 -12.00 12.94
N LYS A 46 -9.86 -13.19 13.19
CA LYS A 46 -11.31 -13.42 13.20
C LYS A 46 -12.01 -12.53 14.24
N ASN A 47 -13.10 -11.89 13.84
CA ASN A 47 -13.89 -10.94 14.62
C ASN A 47 -13.11 -9.72 15.15
N LYS A 48 -11.91 -9.44 14.61
CA LYS A 48 -11.12 -8.27 14.99
C LYS A 48 -11.48 -7.05 14.16
N VAL A 49 -11.17 -5.90 14.74
CA VAL A 49 -11.16 -4.62 14.04
C VAL A 49 -9.71 -4.31 13.72
N ILE A 50 -9.40 -4.11 12.44
CA ILE A 50 -8.06 -3.75 11.98
C ILE A 50 -8.04 -2.26 11.67
N PHE A 51 -7.04 -1.57 12.22
CA PHE A 51 -6.73 -0.18 11.92
C PHE A 51 -5.45 -0.14 11.09
N LEU A 52 -5.48 0.57 9.97
CA LEU A 52 -4.35 0.78 9.08
C LEU A 52 -4.01 2.26 9.05
N ASN A 53 -2.83 2.61 9.54
CA ASN A 53 -2.23 3.91 9.24
C ASN A 53 -1.69 3.83 7.81
N CYS A 54 -2.34 4.48 6.86
CA CYS A 54 -1.88 4.56 5.49
C CYS A 54 -1.50 6.00 5.19
N ASP A 55 -0.47 6.21 4.37
CA ASP A 55 -0.28 7.52 3.74
C ASP A 55 -1.46 7.76 2.80
N ASP A 56 -1.70 6.82 1.85
CA ASP A 56 -2.93 6.79 1.06
C ASP A 56 -3.65 5.41 1.12
N PRO A 57 -4.85 5.33 1.73
CA PRO A 57 -5.68 4.12 1.73
C PRO A 57 -6.07 3.61 0.34
N GLU A 58 -6.22 4.47 -0.67
CA GLU A 58 -6.65 4.07 -2.02
C GLU A 58 -5.52 3.35 -2.78
N GLU A 59 -4.27 3.72 -2.52
CA GLU A 59 -3.10 3.10 -3.17
C GLU A 59 -2.50 1.94 -2.35
N SER A 60 -2.73 1.91 -1.03
CA SER A 60 -2.15 0.93 -0.11
C SER A 60 -2.49 -0.54 -0.44
N ASN A 61 -1.44 -1.36 -0.59
CA ASN A 61 -1.57 -2.82 -0.73
C ASN A 61 -2.18 -3.51 0.50
N PHE A 62 -1.98 -2.98 1.71
CA PHE A 62 -2.64 -3.50 2.91
C PHE A 62 -4.15 -3.33 2.85
N TRP A 63 -4.64 -2.11 2.57
CA TRP A 63 -6.06 -1.88 2.37
C TRP A 63 -6.65 -2.80 1.30
N LYS A 64 -6.01 -2.91 0.13
CA LYS A 64 -6.43 -3.81 -0.94
C LYS A 64 -6.54 -5.26 -0.45
N TYR A 65 -5.51 -5.78 0.22
CA TYR A 65 -5.52 -7.14 0.76
C TYR A 65 -6.67 -7.39 1.74
N PHE A 66 -6.79 -6.55 2.77
CA PHE A 66 -7.80 -6.75 3.81
C PHE A 66 -9.21 -6.48 3.32
N ALA A 67 -9.41 -5.54 2.40
CA ALA A 67 -10.72 -5.25 1.82
C ALA A 67 -11.21 -6.38 0.92
N LEU A 68 -10.33 -6.95 0.07
CA LEU A 68 -10.65 -8.10 -0.78
C LEU A 68 -10.91 -9.36 0.06
N ASN A 69 -10.10 -9.60 1.09
CA ASN A 69 -10.20 -10.77 1.96
C ASN A 69 -11.10 -10.56 3.19
N PHE A 70 -11.87 -9.47 3.25
CA PHE A 70 -12.61 -9.07 4.45
C PHE A 70 -13.51 -10.19 5.01
N LYS A 71 -14.28 -10.83 4.14
CA LYS A 71 -15.16 -11.96 4.50
C LYS A 71 -14.37 -13.23 4.79
N PHE A 72 -13.30 -13.49 4.02
CA PHE A 72 -12.47 -14.69 4.17
C PHE A 72 -11.68 -14.71 5.50
N LEU A 73 -11.22 -13.54 5.95
CA LEU A 73 -10.54 -13.34 7.23
C LEU A 73 -11.54 -13.25 8.40
N GLY A 74 -12.84 -13.06 8.11
CA GLY A 74 -13.87 -12.92 9.14
C GLY A 74 -13.70 -11.66 9.98
N LEU A 75 -13.27 -10.55 9.37
CA LEU A 75 -13.06 -9.29 10.08
C LEU A 75 -14.39 -8.67 10.52
N LYS A 76 -14.39 -8.06 11.69
CA LYS A 76 -15.54 -7.29 12.18
C LYS A 76 -15.62 -5.93 11.49
N LYS A 77 -14.48 -5.24 11.36
CA LYS A 77 -14.38 -3.91 10.74
C LYS A 77 -12.96 -3.65 10.28
N LEU A 78 -12.80 -2.92 9.19
CA LEU A 78 -11.51 -2.43 8.69
C LEU A 78 -11.57 -0.91 8.63
N ILE A 79 -10.57 -0.25 9.20
CA ILE A 79 -10.47 1.20 9.25
C ILE A 79 -9.11 1.58 8.68
N ALA A 80 -9.07 2.50 7.73
CA ALA A 80 -7.83 3.11 7.27
C ALA A 80 -7.96 4.63 7.33
N THR A 81 -6.94 5.30 7.86
CA THR A 81 -6.84 6.75 7.82
C THR A 81 -5.80 7.13 6.79
N HIS A 82 -6.10 8.13 5.97
CA HIS A 82 -5.12 8.84 5.16
C HIS A 82 -4.39 9.83 6.07
N PHE A 83 -3.08 9.92 5.98
CA PHE A 83 -2.30 10.93 6.69
C PHE A 83 -2.03 12.12 5.77
N GLU A 84 -2.29 13.32 6.27
CA GLU A 84 -1.97 14.58 5.60
C GLU A 84 -1.27 15.49 6.61
N THR A 85 -0.42 16.40 6.13
CA THR A 85 0.38 17.24 7.04
C THR A 85 -0.40 18.49 7.46
N GLU A 86 -1.04 19.17 6.51
CA GLU A 86 -1.59 20.52 6.73
C GLU A 86 -3.12 20.59 6.70
N LYS A 87 -3.79 19.58 6.12
CA LYS A 87 -5.22 19.64 5.83
C LYS A 87 -5.99 18.53 6.55
N PRO A 88 -7.30 18.75 6.82
CA PRO A 88 -8.17 17.69 7.29
C PRO A 88 -8.22 16.57 6.26
N SER A 89 -7.93 15.36 6.73
CA SER A 89 -7.81 14.17 5.90
C SER A 89 -9.13 13.39 5.85
N TYR A 90 -9.08 12.12 5.47
CA TYR A 90 -10.23 11.22 5.44
C TYR A 90 -9.89 9.85 6.03
N LYS A 91 -10.94 9.10 6.37
CA LYS A 91 -10.86 7.69 6.71
C LYS A 91 -11.76 6.86 5.80
N LEU A 92 -11.34 5.63 5.53
CA LEU A 92 -12.15 4.59 4.93
C LEU A 92 -12.54 3.60 6.01
N GLU A 93 -13.82 3.23 6.05
CA GLU A 93 -14.34 2.22 6.97
C GLU A 93 -15.08 1.16 6.17
N LYS A 94 -14.64 -0.09 6.26
CA LYS A 94 -15.33 -1.23 5.66
C LYS A 94 -16.01 -2.07 6.74
N SER A 95 -17.32 -2.22 6.63
CA SER A 95 -18.16 -3.05 7.53
C SER A 95 -19.20 -3.79 6.70
N ASN A 96 -19.42 -5.08 6.95
CA ASN A 96 -20.44 -5.90 6.28
C ASN A 96 -20.40 -5.94 4.73
N GLY A 97 -19.30 -5.50 4.12
CA GLY A 97 -19.13 -5.46 2.66
C GLY A 97 -19.14 -4.05 2.10
N ASP A 98 -19.75 -3.09 2.78
CA ASP A 98 -19.80 -1.69 2.36
C ASP A 98 -18.55 -0.94 2.81
N THR A 99 -18.08 -0.02 1.96
CA THR A 99 -16.97 0.88 2.26
C THR A 99 -17.50 2.31 2.33
N ILE A 100 -17.29 2.98 3.46
CA ILE A 100 -17.71 4.35 3.72
C ILE A 100 -16.47 5.24 3.81
N LYS A 101 -16.42 6.31 3.01
CA LYS A 101 -15.40 7.37 3.10
C LYS A 101 -15.94 8.51 3.94
N THR A 102 -15.26 8.83 5.04
CA THR A 102 -15.65 9.91 5.96
C THR A 102 -14.54 10.93 6.07
N ARG A 103 -14.87 12.21 5.94
CA ARG A 103 -13.90 13.30 6.16
C ARG A 103 -13.59 13.45 7.64
N LEU A 104 -12.31 13.54 7.98
CA LEU A 104 -11.84 13.78 9.33
C LEU A 104 -11.79 15.28 9.60
N LYS A 105 -11.92 15.66 10.88
CA LYS A 105 -11.69 17.05 11.32
C LYS A 105 -10.19 17.37 11.40
N GLN A 106 -9.37 16.35 11.58
CA GLN A 106 -7.92 16.42 11.76
C GLN A 106 -7.19 15.79 10.57
N ASN A 107 -5.88 15.83 10.63
CA ASN A 107 -4.98 15.47 9.56
C ASN A 107 -4.75 13.94 9.41
N GLY A 108 -5.33 13.14 10.30
CA GLY A 108 -5.19 11.68 10.26
C GLY A 108 -3.95 11.14 10.96
N ASP A 109 -3.18 11.99 11.66
CA ASP A 109 -2.14 11.53 12.59
C ASP A 109 -2.80 10.81 13.76
N PHE A 110 -2.31 9.62 14.08
CA PHE A 110 -2.71 8.83 15.24
C PHE A 110 -2.52 9.58 16.57
N ARG A 111 -1.60 10.55 16.63
CA ARG A 111 -1.30 11.36 17.82
C ARG A 111 -2.19 12.60 17.96
N SER A 112 -3.11 12.83 17.02
CA SER A 112 -4.00 13.98 17.07
C SER A 112 -4.91 13.90 18.31
N PRO A 113 -5.10 15.00 19.05
CA PRO A 113 -5.81 15.02 20.33
C PRO A 113 -7.33 14.83 20.22
#